data_AF-A0A1H4B6J0-F1
#
_entry.id   AF-A0A1H4B6J0-F1
#
_cell.length_a   1.000
_cell.length_b   1.000
_cell.length_c   1.000
_cell.angle_alpha   90.00
_cell.angle_beta   90.00
_cell.angle_gamma   90.00
#
_symmetry.space_group_name_H-M   'P 1'
#
loop_
_entity.id
_entity.type
_entity.pdbx_description
1 polymer ?
#
loop_
_entity_poly.entity_id
_entity_poly.type
_entity_poly.pdbx_seq_one_letter_code
_entity_poly.pdbx_strand_id
1 'polypeptide(L)'
;MITVWLFKYLAIIDDNKRHNQLIIAVVAPEGTAKVSWTVNSSETDLNQDTDYVIAVFYGTTINKYILDMKIAARKDVSFVASFPFVFYGHPVQGWIFLVSADGKRVSNSEYLGQLLNYSLTRF
;
A
#
# COMPACT_ATOMS: atom_id res chain seq x y z
N MET A 1 7.64 37.79 -1.33
CA MET A 1 6.23 37.35 -1.18
C MET A 1 5.89 36.50 -2.40
N ILE A 2 5.97 35.17 -2.28
CA ILE A 2 5.57 34.23 -3.35
C ILE A 2 4.85 33.04 -2.69
N THR A 3 3.77 32.68 -3.36
CA THR A 3 2.61 31.88 -2.99
C THR A 3 2.90 30.41 -2.67
N VAL A 4 2.13 29.88 -1.73
CA VAL A 4 2.07 28.50 -1.22
C VAL A 4 1.48 27.54 -2.25
N TRP A 5 2.10 26.37 -2.44
CA TRP A 5 1.42 25.17 -2.95
C TRP A 5 1.25 24.17 -1.81
N LEU A 6 0.04 24.16 -1.23
CA LEU A 6 -0.36 23.25 -0.18
C LEU A 6 -0.82 21.94 -0.84
N PHE A 7 0.08 20.96 -1.01
CA PHE A 7 -0.35 19.60 -1.35
C PHE A 7 -0.94 18.95 -0.09
N LYS A 8 -2.21 19.24 0.19
CA LYS A 8 -3.02 18.41 1.08
C LYS A 8 -3.26 17.08 0.38
N TYR A 9 -2.39 16.09 0.62
CA TYR A 9 -2.82 14.71 0.46
C TYR A 9 -3.79 14.42 1.60
N LEU A 10 -5.07 14.52 1.27
CA LEU A 10 -6.18 14.08 2.11
C LEU A 10 -6.03 12.57 2.27
N ALA A 11 -5.35 12.14 3.33
CA ALA A 11 -5.58 10.82 3.89
C ALA A 11 -7.08 10.73 4.16
N ILE A 12 -7.77 9.78 3.52
CA ILE A 12 -9.14 9.45 3.87
C ILE A 12 -9.05 8.83 5.27
N ILE A 13 -9.20 9.67 6.29
CA ILE A 13 -9.40 9.23 7.67
C ILE A 13 -10.87 8.81 7.73
N ASP A 14 -11.12 7.52 7.50
CA ASP A 14 -12.37 6.92 7.94
C ASP A 14 -12.26 6.74 9.46
N ASP A 15 -12.95 7.61 10.21
CA ASP A 15 -12.87 7.80 11.66
C ASP A 15 -13.55 6.65 12.45
N ASN A 16 -13.62 5.45 11.88
CA ASN A 16 -14.38 4.34 12.44
C ASN A 16 -13.68 2.98 12.31
N LYS A 17 -12.40 2.88 12.66
CA LYS A 17 -11.70 1.59 12.74
C LYS A 17 -11.18 1.32 14.15
N ARG A 18 -11.85 0.39 14.84
CA ARG A 18 -11.46 -0.16 16.15
C ARG A 18 -10.13 -0.96 16.15
N HIS A 19 -9.26 -0.79 15.15
CA HIS A 19 -7.92 -1.41 15.09
C HIS A 19 -6.96 -0.45 14.34
N ASN A 20 -6.27 0.42 15.09
CA ASN A 20 -5.52 1.59 14.59
C ASN A 20 -4.21 1.25 13.83
N GLN A 21 -4.23 0.55 12.71
CA GLN A 21 -3.07 0.55 11.81
C GLN A 21 -3.21 1.69 10.80
N LEU A 22 -2.33 2.70 10.89
CA LEU A 22 -2.27 3.77 9.89
C LEU A 22 -1.47 3.26 8.70
N ILE A 23 -2.13 3.11 7.56
CA ILE A 23 -1.48 2.74 6.31
C ILE A 23 -1.53 3.94 5.37
N ILE A 24 -0.35 4.37 4.92
CA ILE A 24 -0.18 5.50 4.02
C ILE A 24 0.45 4.97 2.75
N ALA A 25 -0.29 5.07 1.65
CA ALA A 25 0.23 4.88 0.31
C ALA A 25 0.40 6.23 -0.37
N VAL A 26 1.59 6.50 -0.89
CA VAL A 26 1.87 7.68 -1.70
C VAL A 26 1.73 7.28 -3.17
N VAL A 27 0.78 7.92 -3.86
CA VAL A 27 0.63 7.84 -5.32
C VAL A 27 1.90 8.39 -5.94
N ALA A 28 2.65 7.55 -6.67
CA ALA A 28 3.85 7.99 -7.37
C ALA A 28 3.52 8.32 -8.83
N PRO A 29 4.39 9.08 -9.52
CA PRO A 29 4.40 9.11 -10.98
C PRO A 29 4.59 7.70 -11.55
N GLU A 30 4.22 7.52 -12.82
CA GLU A 30 4.14 6.23 -13.50
C GLU A 30 5.25 5.23 -13.12
N GLY A 31 4.83 4.02 -12.74
CA GLY A 31 5.72 2.87 -12.58
C GLY A 31 6.14 2.50 -11.18
N THR A 32 5.92 3.33 -10.15
CA THR A 32 6.16 2.90 -8.75
C THR A 32 5.07 3.38 -7.78
N ALA A 33 5.01 2.80 -6.59
CA ALA A 33 4.24 3.32 -5.46
C ALA A 33 4.97 3.04 -4.15
N LYS A 34 5.05 4.03 -3.25
CA LYS A 34 5.59 3.83 -1.91
C LYS A 34 4.44 3.55 -0.94
N VAL A 35 4.53 2.45 -0.22
CA VAL A 35 3.55 2.06 0.81
C VAL A 35 4.26 2.04 2.14
N SER A 36 3.60 2.57 3.18
CA SER A 36 4.10 2.60 4.55
C SER A 36 2.99 2.29 5.54
N TRP A 37 3.34 1.70 6.68
CA TRP A 37 2.41 1.34 7.74
C TRP A 37 3.03 1.58 9.12
N THR A 38 2.19 1.67 10.13
CA THR A 38 2.61 1.72 11.53
C THR A 38 2.38 0.38 12.21
N VAL A 39 3.35 -0.04 13.03
CA VAL A 39 3.19 -1.22 13.90
C VAL A 39 2.70 -0.74 15.26
N ASN A 40 1.56 -1.24 15.71
CA ASN A 40 1.08 -0.99 17.06
C ASN A 40 1.82 -1.90 18.03
N SER A 41 2.55 -1.30 18.97
CA SER A 41 3.36 -1.99 19.97
C SER A 41 2.56 -2.64 21.12
N SER A 42 1.22 -2.66 21.05
CA SER A 42 0.37 -3.19 22.12
C SER A 42 0.13 -4.70 22.05
N GLU A 43 0.58 -5.40 21.01
CA GLU A 43 0.41 -6.85 20.89
C GLU A 43 1.61 -7.59 21.49
N THR A 44 1.33 -8.35 22.55
CA THR A 44 2.24 -9.23 23.31
C THR A 44 2.84 -10.42 22.52
N ASP A 45 2.67 -10.48 21.19
CA ASP A 45 3.20 -11.57 20.36
C ASP A 45 4.64 -11.24 19.92
N LEU A 46 5.60 -11.66 20.75
CA LEU A 46 7.06 -11.40 20.65
C LEU A 46 7.77 -11.81 19.33
N ASN A 47 7.06 -12.28 18.30
CA ASN A 47 7.66 -12.81 17.05
C ASN A 47 7.03 -12.28 15.75
N GLN A 48 6.22 -11.22 15.82
CA GLN A 48 5.52 -10.68 14.64
C GLN A 48 6.42 -9.82 13.72
N ASP A 49 7.59 -9.39 14.17
CA ASP A 49 8.51 -8.55 13.39
C ASP A 49 8.99 -9.23 12.09
N THR A 50 9.00 -10.56 12.10
CA THR A 50 9.39 -11.40 10.96
C THR A 50 8.23 -11.80 10.05
N ASP A 51 7.00 -11.37 10.36
CA ASP A 51 5.86 -11.59 9.48
C ASP A 51 6.14 -10.96 8.11
N TYR A 52 5.77 -11.66 7.05
CA TYR A 52 5.91 -11.17 5.69
C TYR A 52 4.74 -10.28 5.33
N VAL A 53 5.03 -9.16 4.68
CA VAL A 53 4.04 -8.33 4.01
C VAL A 53 3.78 -8.92 2.64
N ILE A 54 2.50 -9.16 2.35
CA ILE A 54 2.01 -9.49 1.02
C ILE A 54 1.23 -8.31 0.49
N ALA A 55 1.50 -7.94 -0.76
CA ALA A 55 0.77 -6.90 -1.46
C ALA A 55 0.09 -7.46 -2.71
N VAL A 56 -1.12 -6.99 -2.96
CA VAL A 56 -1.89 -7.28 -4.17
C VAL A 56 -2.17 -5.97 -4.88
N PHE A 57 -1.85 -5.91 -6.16
CA PHE A 57 -2.14 -4.76 -7.01
C PHE A 57 -3.01 -5.19 -8.17
N TYR A 58 -4.20 -4.61 -8.31
CA TYR A 58 -5.16 -4.97 -9.35
C TYR A 58 -5.40 -3.79 -10.29
N GLY A 59 -5.15 -4.00 -11.58
CA GLY A 59 -5.49 -3.05 -12.63
C GLY A 59 -6.93 -3.28 -13.11
N THR A 60 -7.85 -2.42 -12.70
CA THR A 60 -9.29 -2.62 -12.92
C THR A 60 -9.68 -2.58 -14.40
N THR A 61 -8.98 -1.78 -15.21
CA THR A 61 -9.23 -1.66 -16.66
C THR A 61 -8.66 -2.82 -17.47
N ILE A 62 -7.47 -3.31 -17.09
CA ILE A 62 -6.77 -4.37 -17.82
C ILE A 62 -7.09 -5.78 -17.30
N ASN A 63 -7.83 -5.87 -16.19
CA ASN A 63 -8.18 -7.12 -15.52
C ASN A 63 -6.95 -8.01 -15.24
N LYS A 64 -5.89 -7.41 -14.70
CA LYS A 64 -4.65 -8.11 -14.31
C LYS A 64 -4.28 -7.74 -12.90
N TYR A 65 -3.59 -8.65 -12.21
CA TYR A 65 -3.06 -8.40 -10.88
C TYR A 65 -1.58 -8.77 -10.78
N ILE A 66 -0.92 -8.16 -9.80
CA ILE A 66 0.41 -8.51 -9.30
C ILE A 66 0.20 -9.00 -7.87
N LEU A 67 0.83 -10.11 -7.54
CA LEU A 67 0.86 -10.68 -6.18
C LEU A 67 2.31 -10.79 -5.75
N ASP A 68 2.73 -9.93 -4.82
CA ASP A 68 4.07 -9.94 -4.26
C ASP A 68 4.04 -10.60 -2.88
N MET A 69 4.42 -11.87 -2.82
CA MET A 69 4.20 -12.74 -1.66
C MET A 69 5.15 -12.51 -0.46
N LYS A 70 6.20 -11.68 -0.61
CA LYS A 70 7.18 -11.35 0.46
C LYS A 70 7.87 -10.02 0.18
N ILE A 71 7.09 -8.94 0.03
CA ILE A 71 7.65 -7.66 -0.42
C ILE A 71 8.48 -6.93 0.65
N ALA A 72 8.20 -7.21 1.93
CA ALA A 72 8.91 -6.67 3.09
C ALA A 72 8.64 -7.53 4.33
N ALA A 73 9.42 -7.34 5.38
CA ALA A 73 9.06 -7.80 6.73
C ALA A 73 8.18 -6.74 7.43
N ARG A 74 7.35 -7.17 8.38
CA ARG A 74 6.46 -6.28 9.15
C ARG A 74 7.21 -5.12 9.82
N LYS A 75 8.43 -5.39 10.32
CA LYS A 75 9.31 -4.41 10.95
C LYS A 75 9.89 -3.36 10.00
N ASP A 76 9.87 -3.59 8.69
CA ASP A 76 10.47 -2.67 7.72
C ASP A 76 9.63 -1.40 7.53
N VAL A 77 8.37 -1.41 8.00
CA VAL A 77 7.38 -0.32 8.03
C VAL A 77 7.08 0.37 6.69
N SER A 78 7.75 -0.02 5.61
CA SER A 78 7.51 0.47 4.26
C SER A 78 8.08 -0.45 3.18
N PHE A 79 7.55 -0.32 1.96
CA PHE A 79 8.15 -0.88 0.74
C PHE A 79 7.88 0.03 -0.46
N VAL A 80 8.59 -0.23 -1.57
CA VAL A 80 8.34 0.40 -2.87
C VAL A 80 7.89 -0.69 -3.85
N ALA A 81 6.65 -0.59 -4.32
CA ALA A 81 6.15 -1.42 -5.41
C ALA A 81 6.61 -0.85 -6.75
N SER A 82 7.02 -1.73 -7.66
CA SER A 82 7.32 -1.39 -9.05
C SER A 82 6.29 -2.04 -9.97
N PHE A 83 5.65 -1.24 -10.81
CA PHE A 83 4.63 -1.72 -11.73
C PHE A 83 5.26 -2.01 -13.11
N PRO A 84 4.94 -3.15 -13.74
CA PRO A 84 5.28 -3.37 -15.14
C PRO A 84 4.56 -2.38 -16.06
N PHE A 85 5.14 -2.12 -17.23
CA PHE A 85 4.60 -1.18 -18.23
C PHE A 85 3.13 -1.43 -18.59
N VAL A 86 2.65 -2.67 -18.53
CA VAL A 86 1.24 -3.03 -18.81
C VAL A 86 0.22 -2.34 -17.89
N PHE A 87 0.65 -1.84 -16.72
CA PHE A 87 -0.20 -1.11 -15.78
C PHE A 87 -0.12 0.42 -15.97
N TYR A 88 0.73 0.92 -16.86
CA TYR A 88 0.94 2.37 -17.03
C TYR A 88 -0.29 3.00 -17.66
N GLY A 89 -0.70 4.15 -17.14
CA GLY A 89 -1.93 4.82 -17.56
C GLY A 89 -3.21 4.08 -17.17
N HIS A 90 -3.14 2.99 -16.41
CA HIS A 90 -4.31 2.29 -15.89
C HIS A 90 -4.47 2.53 -14.38
N PRO A 91 -5.71 2.68 -13.89
CA PRO A 91 -5.96 2.75 -12.46
C PRO A 91 -5.58 1.42 -11.79
N VAL A 92 -4.78 1.51 -10.72
CA VAL A 92 -4.34 0.35 -9.94
C VAL A 92 -4.85 0.48 -8.52
N GLN A 93 -5.57 -0.53 -8.05
CA GLN A 93 -6.03 -0.67 -6.67
C GLN A 93 -5.06 -1.57 -5.89
N GLY A 94 -4.78 -1.22 -4.64
CA GLY A 94 -3.84 -1.96 -3.80
C GLY A 94 -4.46 -2.53 -2.53
N TRP A 95 -3.97 -3.69 -2.08
CA TRP A 95 -4.25 -4.26 -0.76
C TRP A 95 -2.97 -4.79 -0.14
N ILE A 96 -2.90 -4.78 1.19
CA ILE A 96 -1.83 -5.45 1.94
C ILE A 96 -2.42 -6.39 2.99
N PHE A 97 -1.68 -7.44 3.30
CA PHE A 97 -1.93 -8.26 4.47
C PHE A 97 -0.62 -8.86 4.96
N LEU A 98 -0.62 -9.32 6.21
CA LEU A 98 0.54 -9.92 6.86
C LEU A 98 0.36 -11.44 6.92
N VAL A 99 1.46 -12.16 6.74
CA VAL A 99 1.52 -13.59 6.91
C VAL A 99 2.63 -13.90 7.91
N SER A 100 2.35 -14.74 8.90
CA SER A 100 3.35 -15.11 9.89
C SER A 100 4.60 -15.73 9.26
N ALA A 101 5.74 -15.62 9.93
CA ALA A 101 7.00 -16.16 9.42
C ALA A 101 6.93 -17.67 9.07
N ASP A 102 6.06 -18.42 9.75
CA ASP A 102 5.79 -19.84 9.50
C ASP A 102 4.68 -20.12 8.46
N GLY A 103 4.04 -19.08 7.93
CA GLY A 103 2.99 -19.18 6.92
C GLY A 103 1.61 -19.62 7.43
N LYS A 104 1.44 -19.83 8.73
CA LYS A 104 0.22 -20.44 9.30
C LYS A 104 -0.86 -19.46 9.71
N ARG A 105 -0.50 -18.20 9.98
CA ARG A 105 -1.42 -17.13 10.38
C ARG A 105 -1.41 -16.05 9.31
N VAL A 106 -2.58 -15.54 8.98
CA VAL A 106 -2.77 -14.48 8.00
C VAL A 106 -3.65 -13.40 8.64
N SER A 107 -3.26 -12.13 8.49
CA SER A 107 -4.08 -11.01 8.95
C SER A 107 -5.24 -10.74 8.00
N ASN A 108 -6.21 -9.94 8.44
CA ASN A 108 -7.13 -9.31 7.51
C ASN A 108 -6.37 -8.44 6.51
N SER A 109 -6.92 -8.32 5.31
CA SER A 109 -6.40 -7.41 4.29
C SER A 109 -6.86 -5.99 4.52
N GLU A 110 -5.95 -5.05 4.35
CA GLU A 110 -6.23 -3.63 4.38
C GLU A 110 -6.15 -3.04 2.96
N TYR A 111 -7.14 -2.23 2.61
CA TYR A 111 -7.20 -1.56 1.32
C TYR A 111 -6.32 -0.29 1.31
N LEU A 112 -5.47 -0.18 0.29
CA LEU A 112 -4.54 0.94 0.11
C LEU A 112 -5.14 2.11 -0.69
N GLY A 113 -6.32 1.93 -1.29
CA GLY A 113 -6.85 2.88 -2.25
C GLY A 113 -6.28 2.68 -3.66
N GLN A 114 -6.47 3.70 -4.48
CA GLN A 114 -5.96 3.74 -5.86
C GLN A 114 -4.55 4.33 -5.90
N LEU A 115 -3.58 3.54 -6.35
CA LEU A 115 -2.15 3.83 -6.32
C LEU A 115 -1.59 4.46 -7.59
N LEU A 116 -2.19 4.16 -8.75
CA LEU A 116 -1.91 4.82 -10.02
C LEU A 116 -3.17 5.51 -10.51
N ASN A 117 -3.03 6.73 -11.04
CA ASN A 117 -4.13 7.47 -11.64
C ASN A 117 -3.91 7.66 -13.13
N TYR A 118 -5.02 7.84 -13.86
CA TYR A 118 -4.99 8.23 -15.25
C TYR A 118 -4.55 9.69 -15.34
N SER A 119 -3.29 9.95 -15.70
CA SER A 119 -2.87 11.31 -16.06
C SER A 119 -3.19 11.52 -17.54
N LEU A 120 -4.27 12.25 -17.83
CA LEU A 120 -4.47 12.87 -19.14
C LEU A 120 -3.45 13.98 -19.33
N THR A 121 -2.25 13.65 -19.78
CA THR A 121 -1.44 14.65 -20.47
C THR A 121 -2.06 14.85 -21.85
N ARG A 122 -3.06 15.74 -21.92
CA ARG A 122 -3.49 16.32 -23.18
C ARG A 122 -2.28 17.10 -23.74
N PHE A 123 -1.79 16.64 -24.88
CA PHE A 123 -0.94 17.45 -25.76
C PHE A 123 -1.77 18.57 -26.39
#